data_AF-A0A0K0E3K4-F1
#
_entry.id   AF-A0A0K0E3K4-F1
#
_cell.length_a   1.000
_cell.length_b   1.000
_cell.length_c   1.000
_cell.angle_alpha   90.00
_cell.angle_beta   90.00
_cell.angle_gamma   90.00
#
_symmetry.space_group_name_H-M   'P 1'
#
loop_
_entity.id
_entity.type
_entity.pdbx_description
1 polymer ?
#
loop_
_entity_poly.entity_id
_entity_poly.type
_entity_poly.pdbx_seq_one_letter_code
_entity_poly.pdbx_strand_id
1 'polypeptide(L)'
;MKIILIYFSYLITVIKNDKLTPISRSYSWNGEKLSLALYDQKTNGYLKRANSMNDFKRKTLAANRFTVMNYKYNRKSIYECNEYVFNNYEDAKAYSDLLRKKAVQMFQKKPKKCLYKKKSSFDIVSYEINGKTIYECGVYGFESYEDAKEYQRKIYKNSIKDTSVEPKGSVRKSTYINDITWYSIKGTRIYECGDYGFHDYSNAAAYCKYLQSNNFINSMWKPKGCVSESRHKINDFDITDFLGANPLGIDIWKKIWGNCDYSCFSKKGFSVFKKKLNEEINAYRKLHGSKGLKMNLKLCIAAQKHANKIAKTKTLSHASDYYVFGVTFGLAYYRAASTVALKWYEEGERYNFMAGKKVPGTQMFTQMLWNKSIRLGVGIAMVENMIVVVCKYWPKGNLEGEYKKNVFFPLNKLLADFK
;
A
#
# COMPACT_ATOMS: atom_id res chain seq x y z
N MET A 1 23.13 -17.42 42.72
CA MET A 1 22.62 -17.52 41.32
C MET A 1 21.37 -16.65 41.14
N LYS A 2 21.52 -15.32 41.07
CA LYS A 2 20.41 -14.35 41.26
C LYS A 2 20.08 -13.44 40.05
N ILE A 3 20.48 -13.77 38.80
CA ILE A 3 20.46 -12.78 37.69
C ILE A 3 19.63 -13.15 36.44
N ILE A 4 18.95 -14.30 36.35
CA ILE A 4 18.43 -14.78 35.04
C ILE A 4 16.92 -14.52 34.74
N LEU A 5 16.12 -13.93 35.64
CA LEU A 5 14.65 -13.99 35.49
C LEU A 5 13.89 -12.70 35.09
N ILE A 6 14.54 -11.61 34.66
CA ILE A 6 13.83 -10.32 34.43
C ILE A 6 13.36 -10.08 32.97
N TYR A 7 13.75 -10.89 31.98
CA TYR A 7 13.44 -10.57 30.58
C TYR A 7 12.10 -11.06 30.00
N PHE A 8 11.25 -11.77 30.75
CA PHE A 8 10.00 -12.33 30.20
C PHE A 8 8.68 -11.61 30.55
N SER A 9 8.69 -10.58 31.41
CA SER A 9 7.43 -9.91 31.81
C SER A 9 6.99 -8.76 30.90
N TYR A 10 7.87 -8.22 30.03
CA TYR A 10 7.47 -7.07 29.20
C TYR A 10 6.64 -7.44 27.96
N LEU A 11 6.59 -8.72 27.55
CA LEU A 11 5.86 -9.13 26.35
C LEU A 11 4.39 -9.54 26.61
N ILE A 12 4.01 -9.87 27.85
CA ILE A 12 2.68 -10.44 28.13
C ILE A 12 1.64 -9.35 28.49
N THR A 13 2.05 -8.22 29.04
CA THR A 13 1.09 -7.22 29.57
C THR A 13 0.44 -6.36 28.48
N VAL A 14 0.98 -6.32 27.25
CA VAL A 14 0.42 -5.50 26.16
C VAL A 14 -0.69 -6.22 25.39
N ILE A 15 -0.87 -7.53 25.53
CA ILE A 15 -1.79 -8.27 24.66
C ILE A 15 -3.25 -8.27 25.17
N LYS A 16 -3.52 -7.95 26.44
CA LYS A 16 -4.86 -8.20 27.01
C LYS A 16 -5.91 -7.09 26.92
N ASN A 17 -5.60 -5.85 26.52
CA ASN A 17 -6.63 -4.79 26.58
C ASN A 17 -6.79 -3.86 25.37
N ASP A 18 -5.96 -3.97 24.32
CA ASP A 18 -6.18 -3.17 23.12
C ASP A 18 -7.04 -3.93 22.12
N LYS A 19 -8.31 -3.52 22.05
CA LYS A 19 -9.19 -3.64 20.89
C LYS A 19 -8.35 -3.53 19.63
N LEU A 20 -8.08 -4.67 18.97
CA LEU A 20 -7.35 -4.85 17.71
C LEU A 20 -7.29 -3.55 16.90
N THR A 21 -6.29 -2.73 17.18
CA THR A 21 -6.04 -1.51 16.42
C THR A 21 -5.59 -2.00 15.05
N PRO A 22 -6.33 -1.71 13.97
CA PRO A 22 -5.97 -2.17 12.63
C PRO A 22 -4.53 -1.78 12.38
N ILE A 23 -3.72 -2.78 12.08
CA ILE A 23 -2.27 -2.61 11.97
C ILE A 23 -2.03 -1.55 10.91
N SER A 24 -1.30 -0.49 11.29
CA SER A 24 -0.84 0.51 10.35
C SER A 24 -0.07 -0.19 9.24
N ARG A 25 -0.30 0.20 7.98
CA ARG A 25 0.50 -0.23 6.83
C ARG A 25 1.94 0.32 6.86
N SER A 26 2.49 0.52 8.05
CA SER A 26 3.82 0.99 8.36
C SER A 26 4.25 0.38 9.69
N TYR A 27 5.28 -0.47 9.65
CA TYR A 27 6.11 -0.69 10.82
C TYR A 27 7.22 0.35 10.73
N SER A 28 7.16 1.39 11.56
CA SER A 28 8.33 2.25 11.70
C SER A 28 9.35 1.48 12.50
N TRP A 29 10.44 1.11 11.83
CA TRP A 29 11.49 0.32 12.42
C TRP A 29 12.20 1.12 13.51
N ASN A 30 12.05 0.67 14.76
CA ASN A 30 12.63 1.26 15.97
C ASN A 30 14.13 0.96 16.15
N GLY A 31 14.76 0.21 15.23
CA GLY A 31 16.16 -0.21 15.31
C GLY A 31 16.35 -1.70 15.64
N GLU A 32 15.29 -2.41 16.04
CA GLU A 32 15.37 -3.83 16.44
C GLU A 32 15.48 -4.77 15.24
N LYS A 33 16.34 -5.79 15.31
CA LYS A 33 16.43 -6.80 14.24
C LYS A 33 15.06 -7.47 14.03
N LEU A 34 14.50 -7.36 12.83
CA LEU A 34 13.17 -7.89 12.50
C LEU A 34 13.22 -8.79 11.26
N SER A 35 12.55 -9.94 11.29
CA SER A 35 12.41 -10.80 10.11
C SER A 35 11.38 -10.22 9.12
N LEU A 36 11.60 -10.42 7.82
CA LEU A 36 10.66 -9.91 6.80
C LEU A 36 9.26 -10.54 6.92
N ALA A 37 9.16 -11.81 7.34
CA ALA A 37 7.88 -12.49 7.54
C ALA A 37 7.00 -11.78 8.59
N LEU A 38 7.59 -11.34 9.70
CA LEU A 38 6.87 -10.59 10.74
C LEU A 38 6.53 -9.16 10.30
N TYR A 39 7.33 -8.58 9.40
CA TYR A 39 7.05 -7.25 8.83
C TYR A 39 5.85 -7.29 7.87
N ASP A 40 5.80 -8.26 6.93
CA ASP A 40 4.73 -8.38 5.92
C ASP A 40 3.35 -8.61 6.57
N GLN A 41 3.28 -9.48 7.58
CA GLN A 41 2.06 -9.73 8.36
C GLN A 41 1.51 -8.45 9.02
N LYS A 42 2.40 -7.52 9.41
CA LYS A 42 1.99 -6.25 10.02
C LYS A 42 1.53 -5.25 8.95
N THR A 43 2.10 -5.24 7.74
CA THR A 43 1.79 -4.20 6.75
C THR A 43 0.56 -4.47 5.88
N ASN A 44 0.10 -5.72 5.75
CA ASN A 44 -0.93 -6.12 4.77
C ASN A 44 -2.40 -5.97 5.22
N GLY A 45 -2.69 -5.23 6.29
CA GLY A 45 -4.07 -4.97 6.69
C GLY A 45 -4.82 -4.07 5.68
N TYR A 46 -5.92 -4.57 5.09
CA TYR A 46 -6.88 -3.71 4.37
C TYR A 46 -7.34 -2.54 5.27
N LEU A 47 -7.63 -1.38 4.69
CA LEU A 47 -8.45 -0.38 5.40
C LEU A 47 -9.79 -1.07 5.66
N LYS A 48 -10.04 -1.50 6.90
CA LYS A 48 -11.34 -2.06 7.25
C LYS A 48 -12.39 -0.98 6.95
N ARG A 49 -13.40 -1.36 6.16
CA ARG A 49 -14.61 -0.57 5.94
C ARG A 49 -15.10 -0.09 7.30
N ALA A 50 -15.16 1.22 7.50
CA ALA A 50 -15.72 1.73 8.75
C ALA A 50 -17.16 1.22 8.89
N ASN A 51 -17.53 0.83 10.10
CA ASN A 51 -18.89 0.41 10.38
C ASN A 51 -19.81 1.62 10.15
N SER A 52 -20.76 1.49 9.22
CA SER A 52 -21.95 2.33 9.24
C SER A 52 -22.81 1.84 10.41
N MET A 53 -22.83 2.60 11.50
CA MET A 53 -23.81 2.42 12.57
C MET A 53 -25.08 3.14 12.16
N ASN A 54 -26.16 2.40 11.90
CA ASN A 54 -27.50 2.97 11.97
C ASN A 54 -27.90 3.08 13.46
N ASP A 55 -28.93 3.87 13.78
CA ASP A 55 -29.40 4.18 15.14
C ASP A 55 -29.64 2.94 16.02
N PHE A 56 -29.93 1.79 15.38
CA PHE A 56 -30.16 0.51 16.05
C PHE A 56 -28.89 -0.30 16.38
N LYS A 57 -27.69 0.29 16.28
CA LYS A 57 -26.39 -0.38 16.56
C LYS A 57 -26.14 -1.68 15.76
N ARG A 58 -26.93 -1.99 14.73
CA ARG A 58 -26.69 -3.10 13.80
C ARG A 58 -25.56 -2.74 12.83
N LYS A 59 -24.69 -3.73 12.54
CA LYS A 59 -23.77 -3.68 11.41
C LYS A 59 -24.60 -3.63 10.13
N THR A 60 -24.71 -2.46 9.51
CA THR A 60 -25.32 -2.32 8.19
C THR A 60 -24.22 -2.06 7.17
N LEU A 61 -24.25 -2.79 6.05
CA LEU A 61 -23.57 -2.35 4.83
C LEU A 61 -23.99 -0.89 4.57
N ALA A 62 -23.05 -0.06 4.11
CA ALA A 62 -23.35 1.30 3.71
C ALA A 62 -24.63 1.31 2.86
N ALA A 63 -25.62 2.13 3.21
CA ALA A 63 -26.98 2.07 2.66
C ALA A 63 -27.05 2.29 1.13
N ASN A 64 -25.94 2.64 0.48
CA ASN A 64 -25.64 2.57 -0.95
C ASN A 64 -24.22 3.13 -1.19
N ARG A 65 -23.68 3.04 -2.42
CA ARG A 65 -22.38 3.63 -2.78
C ARG A 65 -22.33 5.17 -2.66
N PHE A 66 -23.45 5.87 -2.52
CA PHE A 66 -23.50 7.31 -2.27
C PHE A 66 -23.49 7.66 -0.80
N THR A 67 -23.44 6.67 0.09
CA THR A 67 -23.26 6.90 1.53
C THR A 67 -21.82 7.31 1.77
N VAL A 68 -21.65 8.41 2.49
CA VAL A 68 -20.32 8.89 2.90
C VAL A 68 -19.81 8.00 4.04
N MET A 69 -18.77 7.24 3.75
CA MET A 69 -18.10 6.38 4.72
C MET A 69 -16.93 7.13 5.35
N ASN A 70 -16.83 7.13 6.68
CA ASN A 70 -15.74 7.78 7.39
C ASN A 70 -14.73 6.75 7.90
N TYR A 71 -13.49 6.79 7.42
CA TYR A 71 -12.39 5.98 7.92
C TYR A 71 -11.50 6.82 8.84
N LYS A 72 -11.31 6.37 10.08
CA LYS A 72 -10.36 6.98 11.02
C LYS A 72 -8.99 6.33 10.89
N TYR A 73 -7.96 7.14 10.66
CA TYR A 73 -6.55 6.75 10.68
C TYR A 73 -5.73 7.82 11.41
N ASN A 74 -4.96 7.43 12.43
CA ASN A 74 -4.14 8.37 13.23
C ASN A 74 -4.87 9.66 13.67
N ARG A 75 -6.12 9.52 14.16
CA ARG A 75 -7.01 10.63 14.55
C ARG A 75 -7.47 11.54 13.40
N LYS A 76 -7.03 11.29 12.16
CA LYS A 76 -7.57 11.93 10.96
C LYS A 76 -8.70 11.08 10.39
N SER A 77 -9.65 11.74 9.77
CA SER A 77 -10.75 11.11 9.04
C SER A 77 -10.52 11.30 7.55
N ILE A 78 -10.67 10.22 6.79
CA ILE A 78 -10.87 10.30 5.34
C ILE A 78 -12.27 9.81 5.02
N TYR A 79 -12.91 10.44 4.07
CA TYR A 79 -14.30 10.18 3.72
C TYR A 79 -14.35 9.56 2.34
N GLU A 80 -15.07 8.46 2.17
CA GLU A 80 -15.27 7.82 0.88
C GLU A 80 -16.72 7.95 0.48
N CYS A 81 -16.95 8.36 -0.76
CA CYS A 81 -18.25 8.31 -1.39
C CYS A 81 -18.04 7.80 -2.82
N ASN A 82 -18.76 6.75 -3.19
CA ASN A 82 -18.79 6.26 -4.57
C ASN A 82 -17.40 5.88 -5.11
N GLU A 83 -16.56 5.26 -4.27
CA GLU A 83 -15.12 4.93 -4.51
C GLU A 83 -14.18 6.13 -4.55
N TYR A 84 -14.68 7.36 -4.48
CA TYR A 84 -13.85 8.56 -4.36
C TYR A 84 -13.57 8.87 -2.90
N VAL A 85 -12.30 9.12 -2.59
CA VAL A 85 -11.83 9.45 -1.24
C VAL A 85 -11.56 10.95 -1.14
N PHE A 86 -11.96 11.54 -0.02
CA PHE A 86 -11.91 12.96 0.31
C PHE A 86 -11.24 13.14 1.67
N ASN A 87 -10.55 14.27 1.84
CA ASN A 87 -10.00 14.70 3.13
C ASN A 87 -11.02 15.50 3.98
N ASN A 88 -12.17 15.87 3.39
CA ASN A 88 -13.20 16.68 4.02
C ASN A 88 -14.57 16.01 3.84
N TYR A 89 -15.35 15.98 4.93
CA TYR A 89 -16.70 15.44 4.93
C TYR A 89 -17.63 16.22 4.00
N GLU A 90 -17.55 17.55 4.01
CA GLU A 90 -18.43 18.41 3.21
C GLU A 90 -18.23 18.19 1.70
N ASP A 91 -16.99 17.98 1.26
CA ASP A 91 -16.71 17.69 -0.15
C ASP A 91 -17.25 16.30 -0.55
N ALA A 92 -17.13 15.30 0.35
CA ALA A 92 -17.72 13.98 0.13
C ALA A 92 -19.26 14.02 0.13
N LYS A 93 -19.86 14.82 1.02
CA LYS A 93 -21.29 15.01 1.18
C LYS A 93 -21.90 15.74 -0.02
N ALA A 94 -21.28 16.83 -0.47
CA ALA A 94 -21.67 17.53 -1.69
C ALA A 94 -21.65 16.62 -2.92
N TYR A 95 -20.66 15.72 -3.01
CA TYR A 95 -20.63 14.71 -4.07
C TYR A 95 -21.74 13.66 -3.92
N SER A 96 -21.95 13.13 -2.71
CA SER A 96 -23.10 12.24 -2.40
C SER A 96 -24.43 12.86 -2.86
N ASP A 97 -24.66 14.13 -2.51
CA ASP A 97 -25.92 14.81 -2.82
C ASP A 97 -26.07 15.06 -4.32
N LEU A 98 -24.98 15.36 -5.03
CA LEU A 98 -24.97 15.45 -6.49
C LEU A 98 -25.30 14.10 -7.15
N LEU A 99 -24.73 13.00 -6.65
CA LEU A 99 -25.02 11.65 -7.14
C LEU A 99 -26.48 11.24 -6.91
N ARG A 100 -27.06 11.65 -5.78
CA ARG A 100 -28.47 11.39 -5.44
C ARG A 100 -29.44 12.23 -6.29
N LYS A 101 -29.04 13.47 -6.67
CA LYS A 101 -29.86 14.39 -7.49
C LYS A 101 -29.88 14.04 -8.98
N LYS A 102 -28.82 13.42 -9.52
CA LYS A 102 -28.67 13.16 -10.97
C LYS A 102 -28.53 11.67 -11.27
N ALA A 103 -29.51 11.10 -11.97
CA ALA A 103 -29.71 9.65 -12.01
C ALA A 103 -28.68 8.82 -12.81
N VAL A 104 -27.94 9.33 -13.82
CA VAL A 104 -27.02 8.45 -14.60
C VAL A 104 -25.77 9.14 -15.18
N GLN A 105 -25.89 10.34 -15.75
CA GLN A 105 -24.82 10.87 -16.62
C GLN A 105 -23.55 11.35 -15.90
N MET A 106 -23.58 11.63 -14.58
CA MET A 106 -22.40 12.14 -13.86
C MET A 106 -21.55 11.07 -13.18
N PHE A 107 -21.92 9.79 -13.21
CA PHE A 107 -21.15 8.71 -12.55
C PHE A 107 -19.70 8.59 -13.03
N GLN A 108 -19.40 9.11 -14.21
CA GLN A 108 -18.06 9.07 -14.80
C GLN A 108 -17.21 10.30 -14.50
N LYS A 109 -17.79 11.41 -14.00
CA LYS A 109 -17.02 12.64 -13.76
C LYS A 109 -16.36 12.59 -12.38
N LYS A 110 -15.03 12.69 -12.37
CA LYS A 110 -14.23 12.83 -11.15
C LYS A 110 -14.73 14.04 -10.34
N PRO A 111 -15.12 13.88 -9.05
CA PRO A 111 -15.53 14.98 -8.20
C PRO A 111 -14.40 15.97 -7.95
N LYS A 112 -14.78 17.24 -7.75
CA LYS A 112 -13.83 18.27 -7.32
C LYS A 112 -13.26 17.91 -5.94
N LYS A 113 -12.00 18.27 -5.71
CA LYS A 113 -11.27 18.10 -4.43
C LYS A 113 -11.13 16.65 -3.90
N CYS A 114 -11.52 15.63 -4.66
CA CYS A 114 -11.20 14.26 -4.25
C CYS A 114 -9.69 14.02 -4.26
N LEU A 115 -9.23 13.26 -3.26
CA LEU A 115 -7.86 12.79 -3.16
C LEU A 115 -7.59 11.78 -4.27
N TYR A 116 -8.37 10.70 -4.36
CA TYR A 116 -8.23 9.63 -5.35
C TYR A 116 -9.54 8.85 -5.57
N LYS A 117 -9.56 7.99 -6.58
CA LYS A 117 -10.61 7.00 -6.82
C LYS A 117 -10.02 5.61 -6.55
N LYS A 118 -10.67 4.80 -5.73
CA LYS A 118 -10.36 3.37 -5.56
C LYS A 118 -10.86 2.59 -6.77
N LYS A 119 -10.22 1.46 -7.06
CA LYS A 119 -10.74 0.45 -7.98
C LYS A 119 -12.04 -0.12 -7.41
N SER A 120 -13.05 -0.31 -8.26
CA SER A 120 -14.29 -0.93 -7.79
C SER A 120 -14.08 -2.42 -7.64
N SER A 121 -14.55 -2.98 -6.52
CA SER A 121 -14.67 -4.43 -6.39
C SER A 121 -15.70 -5.03 -7.35
N PHE A 122 -16.54 -4.20 -7.96
CA PHE A 122 -17.56 -4.61 -8.93
C PHE A 122 -17.22 -4.21 -10.37
N ASP A 123 -15.99 -3.76 -10.64
CA ASP A 123 -15.53 -3.63 -12.03
C ASP A 123 -15.57 -5.01 -12.70
N ILE A 124 -16.16 -5.09 -13.90
CA ILE A 124 -16.32 -6.36 -14.60
C ILE A 124 -15.02 -6.72 -15.29
N VAL A 125 -14.52 -7.93 -15.04
CA VAL A 125 -13.33 -8.48 -15.68
C VAL A 125 -13.64 -9.85 -16.24
N SER A 126 -13.20 -10.16 -17.47
CA SER A 126 -13.41 -11.47 -18.09
C SER A 126 -12.18 -12.36 -17.96
N TYR A 127 -12.42 -13.65 -17.72
CA TYR A 127 -11.40 -14.69 -17.66
C TYR A 127 -11.86 -15.94 -18.41
N GLU A 128 -10.92 -16.69 -18.98
CA GLU A 128 -11.19 -18.00 -19.61
C GLU A 128 -10.86 -19.11 -18.62
N ILE A 129 -11.89 -19.74 -18.06
CA ILE A 129 -11.77 -20.79 -17.05
C ILE A 129 -12.27 -22.09 -17.68
N ASN A 130 -11.40 -23.10 -17.81
CA ASN A 130 -11.73 -24.39 -18.42
C ASN A 130 -12.41 -24.27 -19.82
N GLY A 131 -11.98 -23.30 -20.62
CA GLY A 131 -12.49 -23.08 -21.99
C GLY A 131 -13.83 -22.34 -22.06
N LYS A 132 -14.33 -21.82 -20.93
CA LYS A 132 -15.50 -20.95 -20.87
C LYS A 132 -15.11 -19.55 -20.39
N THR A 133 -15.69 -18.52 -21.00
CA THR A 133 -15.56 -17.15 -20.52
C THR A 133 -16.44 -16.95 -19.28
N ILE A 134 -15.84 -16.44 -18.20
CA ILE A 134 -16.54 -16.00 -16.99
C ILE A 134 -16.28 -14.51 -16.78
N TYR A 135 -17.34 -13.75 -16.59
CA TYR A 135 -17.32 -12.33 -16.24
C TYR A 135 -17.42 -12.17 -14.72
N GLU A 136 -16.31 -11.85 -14.08
CA GLU A 136 -16.26 -11.59 -12.63
C GLU A 136 -16.82 -10.20 -12.31
N CYS A 137 -17.70 -10.12 -11.31
CA CYS A 137 -18.21 -8.89 -10.72
C CYS A 137 -18.40 -9.07 -9.21
N GLY A 138 -17.54 -8.44 -8.39
CA GLY A 138 -17.54 -8.68 -6.96
C GLY A 138 -16.98 -10.07 -6.62
N VAL A 139 -17.74 -10.85 -5.86
CA VAL A 139 -17.37 -12.21 -5.46
C VAL A 139 -18.00 -13.29 -6.35
N TYR A 140 -18.67 -12.90 -7.44
CA TYR A 140 -19.41 -13.77 -8.34
C TYR A 140 -18.86 -13.70 -9.76
N GLY A 141 -18.92 -14.83 -10.47
CA GLY A 141 -18.73 -14.93 -11.92
C GLY A 141 -20.05 -15.22 -12.61
N PHE A 142 -20.19 -14.73 -13.83
CA PHE A 142 -21.35 -14.92 -14.70
C PHE A 142 -20.90 -15.43 -16.06
N GLU A 143 -21.65 -16.33 -16.68
CA GLU A 143 -21.36 -16.77 -18.07
C GLU A 143 -21.79 -15.70 -19.09
N SER A 144 -22.72 -14.81 -18.74
CA SER A 144 -23.19 -13.68 -19.56
C SER A 144 -22.66 -12.34 -19.05
N TYR A 145 -22.10 -11.53 -19.96
CA TYR A 145 -21.72 -10.15 -19.65
C TYR A 145 -22.92 -9.30 -19.22
N GLU A 146 -24.08 -9.49 -19.84
CA GLU A 146 -25.28 -8.72 -19.52
C GLU A 146 -25.79 -9.04 -18.11
N ASP A 147 -25.67 -10.29 -17.66
CA ASP A 147 -26.05 -10.69 -16.29
C ASP A 147 -25.10 -10.08 -15.27
N ALA A 148 -23.79 -10.11 -15.54
CA ALA A 148 -22.79 -9.41 -14.72
C ALA A 148 -23.07 -7.90 -14.68
N LYS A 149 -23.46 -7.31 -15.82
CA LYS A 149 -23.78 -5.89 -15.93
C LYS A 149 -25.06 -5.53 -15.19
N GLU A 150 -26.08 -6.37 -15.26
CA GLU A 150 -27.32 -6.21 -14.51
C GLU A 150 -27.06 -6.30 -13.01
N TYR A 151 -26.29 -7.29 -12.55
CA TYR A 151 -25.88 -7.40 -11.16
C TYR A 151 -25.09 -6.16 -10.71
N GLN A 152 -24.09 -5.72 -11.48
CA GLN A 152 -23.35 -4.48 -11.23
C GLN A 152 -24.30 -3.27 -11.10
N ARG A 153 -25.27 -3.11 -12.02
CA ARG A 153 -26.26 -2.03 -11.98
C ARG A 153 -27.14 -2.11 -10.73
N LYS A 154 -27.62 -3.31 -10.35
CA LYS A 154 -28.43 -3.52 -9.14
C LYS A 154 -27.64 -3.20 -7.87
N ILE A 155 -26.37 -3.56 -7.80
CA ILE A 155 -25.46 -3.18 -6.70
C ILE A 155 -25.32 -1.65 -6.64
N TYR A 156 -25.04 -1.00 -7.77
CA TYR A 156 -24.85 0.46 -7.79
C TYR A 156 -26.13 1.25 -7.51
N LYS A 157 -27.30 0.71 -7.84
CA LYS A 157 -28.62 1.25 -7.47
C LYS A 157 -29.05 0.88 -6.04
N ASN A 158 -28.27 0.07 -5.33
CA ASN A 158 -28.61 -0.46 -4.00
C ASN A 158 -29.96 -1.21 -3.98
N SER A 159 -30.26 -1.91 -5.07
CA SER A 159 -31.44 -2.78 -5.17
C SER A 159 -31.21 -4.14 -4.50
N ILE A 160 -29.95 -4.49 -4.22
CA ILE A 160 -29.57 -5.71 -3.51
C ILE A 160 -29.23 -5.35 -2.06
N LYS A 161 -30.03 -5.85 -1.12
CA LYS A 161 -29.85 -5.59 0.32
C LYS A 161 -28.78 -6.48 0.95
N ASP A 162 -28.62 -7.69 0.43
CA ASP A 162 -27.67 -8.69 0.91
C ASP A 162 -26.83 -9.24 -0.24
N THR A 163 -25.56 -8.86 -0.30
CA THR A 163 -24.61 -9.33 -1.32
C THR A 163 -24.09 -10.73 -1.06
N SER A 164 -24.42 -11.32 0.10
CA SER A 164 -24.08 -12.71 0.41
C SER A 164 -25.02 -13.70 -0.28
N VAL A 165 -26.20 -13.26 -0.73
CA VAL A 165 -27.10 -14.09 -1.54
C VAL A 165 -26.56 -14.17 -2.96
N GLU A 166 -26.42 -15.39 -3.45
CA GLU A 166 -25.89 -15.68 -4.79
C GLU A 166 -26.92 -15.29 -5.86
N PRO A 167 -26.56 -14.40 -6.81
CA PRO A 167 -27.43 -14.07 -7.93
C PRO A 167 -27.77 -15.28 -8.80
N LYS A 168 -28.98 -15.30 -9.37
CA LYS A 168 -29.39 -16.33 -10.32
C LYS A 168 -28.42 -16.36 -11.52
N GLY A 169 -28.00 -17.56 -11.92
CA GLY A 169 -27.06 -17.77 -13.04
C GLY A 169 -25.62 -17.39 -12.74
N SER A 170 -25.29 -17.07 -11.50
CA SER A 170 -23.92 -16.78 -11.07
C SER A 170 -23.28 -17.95 -10.34
N VAL A 171 -21.96 -17.90 -10.22
CA VAL A 171 -21.15 -18.85 -9.45
C VAL A 171 -20.19 -18.08 -8.57
N ARG A 172 -20.02 -18.47 -7.30
CA ARG A 172 -19.02 -17.86 -6.41
C ARG A 172 -17.59 -18.02 -6.94
N LYS A 173 -16.83 -16.92 -6.98
CA LYS A 173 -15.40 -16.90 -7.34
C LYS A 173 -14.57 -17.91 -6.56
N SER A 174 -14.86 -18.11 -5.28
CA SER A 174 -14.15 -19.08 -4.44
C SER A 174 -14.23 -20.53 -4.92
N THR A 175 -15.20 -20.87 -5.78
CA THR A 175 -15.36 -22.24 -6.32
C THR A 175 -14.38 -22.54 -7.46
N TYR A 176 -13.97 -21.51 -8.21
CA TYR A 176 -13.11 -21.65 -9.39
C TYR A 176 -11.81 -20.83 -9.29
N ILE A 177 -11.57 -20.10 -8.20
CA ILE A 177 -10.38 -19.24 -8.03
C ILE A 177 -9.06 -20.03 -8.10
N ASN A 178 -9.12 -21.32 -7.77
CA ASN A 178 -7.99 -22.24 -7.84
C ASN A 178 -8.06 -23.16 -9.07
N ASP A 179 -8.93 -22.85 -10.05
CA ASP A 179 -8.95 -23.54 -11.33
C ASP A 179 -7.93 -22.92 -12.28
N ILE A 180 -7.50 -23.71 -13.26
CA ILE A 180 -6.55 -23.24 -14.26
C ILE A 180 -7.28 -22.35 -15.26
N THR A 181 -6.79 -21.13 -15.44
CA THR A 181 -7.16 -20.27 -16.56
C THR A 181 -6.05 -20.27 -17.59
N TRP A 182 -6.33 -19.92 -18.84
CA TRP A 182 -5.24 -19.74 -19.82
C TRP A 182 -5.53 -18.67 -20.85
N TYR A 183 -4.47 -18.21 -21.51
CA TYR A 183 -4.52 -17.25 -22.60
C TYR A 183 -3.23 -17.34 -23.43
N SER A 184 -3.22 -16.75 -24.63
CA SER A 184 -2.05 -16.74 -25.52
C SER A 184 -1.49 -15.33 -25.67
N ILE A 185 -0.20 -15.14 -25.40
CA ILE A 185 0.55 -13.90 -25.68
C ILE A 185 1.51 -14.19 -26.84
N LYS A 186 1.30 -13.55 -28.01
CA LYS A 186 2.18 -13.69 -29.19
C LYS A 186 2.51 -15.17 -29.52
N GLY A 187 1.49 -16.02 -29.52
CA GLY A 187 1.63 -17.46 -29.80
C GLY A 187 2.06 -18.33 -28.61
N THR A 188 2.51 -17.73 -27.49
CA THR A 188 2.88 -18.49 -26.28
C THR A 188 1.69 -18.62 -25.35
N ARG A 189 1.32 -19.85 -24.99
CA ARG A 189 0.27 -20.12 -24.02
C ARG A 189 0.77 -19.91 -22.59
N ILE A 190 -0.03 -19.23 -21.79
CA ILE A 190 0.18 -19.03 -20.35
C ILE A 190 -1.00 -19.69 -19.64
N TYR A 191 -0.71 -20.60 -18.74
CA TYR A 191 -1.65 -21.21 -17.80
C TYR A 191 -1.52 -20.48 -16.46
N GLU A 192 -2.62 -19.98 -15.89
CA GLU A 192 -2.61 -19.30 -14.60
C GLU A 192 -3.35 -20.12 -13.56
N CYS A 193 -2.82 -20.12 -12.35
CA CYS A 193 -3.48 -20.67 -11.18
C CYS A 193 -3.15 -19.82 -9.97
N GLY A 194 -4.18 -19.46 -9.19
CA GLY A 194 -4.06 -18.51 -8.08
C GLY A 194 -3.31 -17.24 -8.50
N ASP A 195 -2.16 -17.02 -7.89
CA ASP A 195 -1.35 -15.81 -8.04
C ASP A 195 -0.30 -15.84 -9.17
N TYR A 196 -0.16 -16.97 -9.88
CA TYR A 196 0.98 -17.20 -10.78
C TYR A 196 0.57 -17.76 -12.15
N GLY A 197 1.35 -17.41 -13.17
CA GLY A 197 1.29 -17.95 -14.53
C GLY A 197 2.46 -18.88 -14.84
N PHE A 198 2.24 -19.83 -15.73
CA PHE A 198 3.13 -20.95 -16.09
C PHE A 198 3.08 -21.18 -17.61
N HIS A 199 4.21 -21.58 -18.22
CA HIS A 199 4.19 -22.08 -19.61
C HIS A 199 3.74 -23.53 -19.70
N ASP A 200 3.98 -24.31 -18.65
CA ASP A 200 3.67 -25.74 -18.58
C ASP A 200 2.39 -25.97 -17.76
N TYR A 201 1.45 -26.71 -18.35
CA TYR A 201 0.17 -27.03 -17.73
C TYR A 201 0.34 -27.87 -16.44
N SER A 202 1.28 -28.81 -16.42
CA SER A 202 1.49 -29.71 -15.29
C SER A 202 1.96 -28.95 -14.04
N ASN A 203 2.83 -27.95 -14.21
CA ASN A 203 3.24 -27.05 -13.12
C ASN A 203 2.06 -26.23 -12.58
N ALA A 204 1.21 -25.69 -13.47
CA ALA A 204 0.01 -24.96 -13.05
C ALA A 204 -0.95 -25.88 -12.27
N ALA A 205 -1.21 -27.09 -12.78
CA ALA A 205 -2.09 -28.07 -12.15
C ALA A 205 -1.57 -28.55 -10.79
N ALA A 206 -0.26 -28.79 -10.66
CA ALA A 206 0.36 -29.13 -9.39
C ALA A 206 0.20 -27.99 -8.37
N TYR A 207 0.36 -26.74 -8.80
CA TYR A 207 0.13 -25.58 -7.93
C TYR A 207 -1.34 -25.46 -7.53
N CYS A 208 -2.30 -25.62 -8.44
CA CYS A 208 -3.73 -25.61 -8.10
C CYS A 208 -4.10 -26.67 -7.07
N LYS A 209 -3.63 -27.92 -7.25
CA LYS A 209 -3.82 -28.99 -6.27
C LYS A 209 -3.24 -28.60 -4.91
N TYR A 210 -2.06 -27.99 -4.90
CA TYR A 210 -1.47 -27.46 -3.68
C TYR A 210 -2.34 -26.38 -3.01
N LEU A 211 -2.87 -25.41 -3.78
CA LEU A 211 -3.80 -24.38 -3.29
C LEU A 211 -5.05 -25.00 -2.66
N GLN A 212 -5.63 -26.00 -3.33
CA GLN A 212 -6.85 -26.69 -2.87
C GLN A 212 -6.62 -27.49 -1.58
N SER A 213 -5.41 -28.03 -1.39
CA SER A 213 -5.05 -28.80 -0.18
C SER A 213 -4.55 -27.94 1.00
N ASN A 214 -4.18 -26.68 0.78
CA ASN A 214 -3.59 -25.81 1.81
C ASN A 214 -4.36 -24.49 1.94
N ASN A 215 -5.07 -24.32 3.06
CA ASN A 215 -5.83 -23.09 3.34
C ASN A 215 -4.94 -21.86 3.61
N PHE A 216 -3.66 -22.04 3.92
CA PHE A 216 -2.74 -20.94 4.19
C PHE A 216 -1.49 -21.05 3.32
N ILE A 217 -1.23 -20.00 2.55
CA ILE A 217 -0.03 -19.89 1.75
C ILE A 217 0.72 -18.66 2.18
N ASN A 218 2.01 -18.86 2.46
CA ASN A 218 2.92 -17.76 2.68
C ASN A 218 3.00 -16.92 1.40
N SER A 219 2.57 -15.66 1.47
CA SER A 219 2.55 -14.69 0.35
C SER A 219 3.90 -14.57 -0.38
N MET A 220 5.00 -14.89 0.31
CA MET A 220 6.36 -14.82 -0.21
C MET A 220 6.79 -16.05 -1.04
N TRP A 221 6.08 -17.18 -0.94
CA TRP A 221 6.45 -18.41 -1.64
C TRP A 221 6.11 -18.33 -3.14
N LYS A 222 7.08 -18.68 -4.00
CA LYS A 222 6.90 -18.77 -5.46
C LYS A 222 6.89 -20.24 -5.89
N PRO A 223 5.85 -20.71 -6.59
CA PRO A 223 5.79 -22.09 -7.06
C PRO A 223 6.85 -22.40 -8.12
N LYS A 224 7.26 -23.67 -8.18
CA LYS A 224 8.18 -24.16 -9.22
C LYS A 224 7.58 -23.92 -10.60
N GLY A 225 8.40 -23.47 -11.54
CA GLY A 225 8.00 -23.27 -12.94
C GLY A 225 7.15 -22.02 -13.20
N CYS A 226 6.92 -21.16 -12.20
CA CYS A 226 6.22 -19.90 -12.43
C CYS A 226 7.02 -18.98 -13.36
N VAL A 227 6.35 -18.35 -14.32
CA VAL A 227 6.95 -17.45 -15.31
C VAL A 227 6.42 -16.02 -15.19
N SER A 228 5.22 -15.88 -14.65
CA SER A 228 4.59 -14.58 -14.41
C SER A 228 3.72 -14.63 -13.16
N GLU A 229 3.22 -13.47 -12.78
CA GLU A 229 2.06 -13.41 -11.91
C GLU A 229 0.78 -13.54 -12.73
N SER A 230 -0.30 -13.96 -12.08
CA SER A 230 -1.60 -14.10 -12.74
C SER A 230 -2.23 -12.76 -13.07
N ARG A 231 -3.08 -12.73 -14.10
CA ARG A 231 -3.94 -11.59 -14.42
C ARG A 231 -4.83 -11.22 -13.25
N HIS A 232 -5.36 -12.18 -12.50
CA HIS A 232 -6.11 -11.91 -11.25
C HIS A 232 -5.27 -11.08 -10.28
N LYS A 233 -4.04 -11.51 -9.96
CA LYS A 233 -3.15 -10.78 -9.05
C LYS A 233 -2.77 -9.39 -9.57
N ILE A 234 -2.56 -9.25 -10.88
CA ILE A 234 -2.28 -7.96 -11.53
C ILE A 234 -3.50 -7.05 -11.43
N ASN A 235 -4.67 -7.56 -11.80
CA ASN A 235 -5.91 -6.81 -11.86
C ASN A 235 -6.35 -6.40 -10.46
N ASP A 236 -6.28 -7.29 -9.48
CA ASP A 236 -6.73 -7.03 -8.11
C ASP A 236 -5.80 -6.06 -7.35
N PHE A 237 -4.64 -5.72 -7.91
CA PHE A 237 -3.77 -4.69 -7.34
C PHE A 237 -4.35 -3.29 -7.54
N ASP A 238 -4.63 -2.62 -6.41
CA ASP A 238 -4.94 -1.20 -6.37
C ASP A 238 -3.90 -0.46 -5.52
N ILE A 239 -3.15 0.45 -6.15
CA ILE A 239 -2.14 1.28 -5.47
C ILE A 239 -2.76 2.15 -4.36
N THR A 240 -4.03 2.52 -4.48
CA THR A 240 -4.70 3.43 -3.55
C THR A 240 -4.86 2.87 -2.15
N ASP A 241 -4.94 1.54 -2.05
CA ASP A 241 -4.90 0.82 -0.78
C ASP A 241 -3.58 1.12 -0.03
N PHE A 242 -2.49 1.34 -0.74
CA PHE A 242 -1.15 1.58 -0.18
C PHE A 242 -0.83 3.06 0.05
N LEU A 243 -1.64 3.99 -0.47
CA LEU A 243 -1.36 5.43 -0.36
C LEU A 243 -1.53 5.97 1.07
N GLY A 244 -2.39 5.37 1.89
CA GLY A 244 -2.66 5.87 3.24
C GLY A 244 -3.60 7.07 3.26
N ALA A 245 -3.39 8.00 4.19
CA ALA A 245 -4.35 9.07 4.51
C ALA A 245 -3.75 10.48 4.56
N ASN A 246 -2.43 10.64 4.38
CA ASN A 246 -1.81 11.97 4.39
C ASN A 246 -2.04 12.70 3.05
N PRO A 247 -2.90 13.74 2.98
CA PRO A 247 -3.29 14.34 1.69
C PRO A 247 -2.12 15.06 1.00
N LEU A 248 -1.22 15.69 1.75
CA LEU A 248 -0.04 16.37 1.20
C LEU A 248 0.94 15.35 0.61
N GLY A 249 1.16 14.25 1.33
CA GLY A 249 1.96 13.13 0.85
C GLY A 249 1.39 12.52 -0.42
N ILE A 250 0.08 12.27 -0.45
CA ILE A 250 -0.62 11.71 -1.60
C ILE A 250 -0.54 12.64 -2.82
N ASP A 251 -0.67 13.96 -2.64
CA ASP A 251 -0.54 14.92 -3.75
C ASP A 251 0.87 14.90 -4.36
N ILE A 252 1.91 14.90 -3.52
CA ILE A 252 3.30 14.78 -3.97
C ILE A 252 3.51 13.44 -4.69
N TRP A 253 3.05 12.33 -4.08
CA TRP A 253 3.14 11.01 -4.67
C TRP A 253 2.48 10.95 -6.05
N LYS A 254 1.27 11.51 -6.20
CA LYS A 254 0.54 11.53 -7.47
C LYS A 254 1.29 12.29 -8.55
N LYS A 255 1.85 13.46 -8.22
CA LYS A 255 2.63 14.28 -9.16
C LYS A 255 3.85 13.53 -9.70
N ILE A 256 4.46 12.67 -8.87
CA ILE A 256 5.73 12.01 -9.21
C ILE A 256 5.50 10.61 -9.79
N TRP A 257 4.60 9.83 -9.20
CA TRP A 257 4.40 8.42 -9.49
C TRP A 257 3.08 8.10 -10.20
N GLY A 258 2.14 9.06 -10.28
CA GLY A 258 0.77 8.78 -10.73
C GLY A 258 0.63 8.12 -12.10
N ASN A 259 1.60 8.36 -12.99
CA ASN A 259 1.68 7.75 -14.33
C ASN A 259 2.88 6.80 -14.48
N CYS A 260 3.40 6.26 -13.37
CA CYS A 260 4.58 5.38 -13.36
C CYS A 260 4.37 4.23 -12.39
N ASP A 261 3.78 3.15 -12.90
CA ASP A 261 3.58 1.88 -12.21
C ASP A 261 4.88 1.06 -12.14
N TYR A 262 4.79 -0.21 -11.70
CA TYR A 262 5.93 -1.12 -11.64
C TYR A 262 6.64 -1.28 -12.99
N SER A 263 5.90 -1.44 -14.08
CA SER A 263 6.46 -1.56 -15.43
C SER A 263 7.27 -0.31 -15.80
N CYS A 264 6.81 0.87 -15.41
CA CYS A 264 7.55 2.11 -15.58
C CYS A 264 8.79 2.21 -14.67
N PHE A 265 8.64 2.07 -13.35
CA PHE A 265 9.73 2.39 -12.42
C PHE A 265 10.81 1.31 -12.32
N SER A 266 10.52 0.06 -12.72
CA SER A 266 11.51 -1.03 -12.78
C SER A 266 12.47 -0.93 -13.97
N LYS A 267 12.16 -0.11 -14.98
CA LYS A 267 12.98 0.05 -16.19
C LYS A 267 14.43 0.36 -15.86
N LYS A 268 15.32 -0.18 -16.71
CA LYS A 268 16.78 0.02 -16.64
C LYS A 268 17.30 -0.25 -15.21
N GLY A 269 16.96 -1.42 -14.67
CA GLY A 269 17.39 -1.86 -13.33
C GLY A 269 17.00 -0.90 -12.21
N PHE A 270 15.74 -0.43 -12.21
CA PHE A 270 15.21 0.55 -11.25
C PHE A 270 15.87 1.94 -11.26
N SER A 271 16.61 2.32 -12.30
CA SER A 271 17.15 3.69 -12.40
C SER A 271 16.05 4.75 -12.45
N VAL A 272 14.90 4.45 -13.08
CA VAL A 272 13.71 5.32 -13.06
C VAL A 272 13.20 5.50 -11.62
N PHE A 273 13.08 4.40 -10.86
CA PHE A 273 12.69 4.46 -9.45
C PHE A 273 13.65 5.33 -8.63
N LYS A 274 14.98 5.13 -8.77
CA LYS A 274 15.98 5.88 -8.00
C LYS A 274 15.88 7.39 -8.26
N LYS A 275 15.67 7.79 -9.52
CA LYS A 275 15.46 9.20 -9.90
C LYS A 275 14.19 9.77 -9.27
N LYS A 276 13.06 9.09 -9.43
CA LYS A 276 11.76 9.55 -8.90
C LYS A 276 11.70 9.57 -7.38
N LEU A 277 12.35 8.63 -6.70
CA LEU A 277 12.47 8.64 -5.25
C LEU A 277 13.25 9.88 -4.75
N ASN A 278 14.34 10.26 -5.44
CA ASN A 278 15.06 11.50 -5.11
C ASN A 278 14.19 12.74 -5.36
N GLU A 279 13.39 12.77 -6.43
CA GLU A 279 12.41 13.83 -6.68
C GLU A 279 11.36 13.92 -5.56
N GLU A 280 10.84 12.78 -5.08
CA GLU A 280 9.83 12.72 -4.01
C GLU A 280 10.38 13.21 -2.68
N ILE A 281 11.56 12.71 -2.28
CA ILE A 281 12.25 13.18 -1.07
C ILE A 281 12.49 14.69 -1.16
N ASN A 282 12.92 15.20 -2.31
CA ASN A 282 13.18 16.63 -2.49
C ASN A 282 11.91 17.48 -2.48
N ALA A 283 10.78 16.94 -2.95
CA ALA A 283 9.48 17.61 -2.81
C ALA A 283 9.06 17.75 -1.34
N TYR A 284 9.26 16.70 -0.52
CA TYR A 284 9.06 16.80 0.93
C TYR A 284 10.02 17.79 1.58
N ARG A 285 11.31 17.77 1.22
CA ARG A 285 12.30 18.72 1.76
C ARG A 285 11.95 20.16 1.43
N LYS A 286 11.50 20.44 0.20
CA LYS A 286 11.02 21.76 -0.22
C LYS A 286 9.82 22.23 0.62
N LEU A 287 8.87 21.35 0.90
CA LEU A 287 7.71 21.67 1.76
C LEU A 287 8.12 22.08 3.18
N HIS A 288 9.27 21.59 3.65
CA HIS A 288 9.86 21.91 4.95
C HIS A 288 11.00 22.96 4.85
N GLY A 289 11.16 23.66 3.73
CA GLY A 289 12.21 24.68 3.57
C GLY A 289 13.66 24.14 3.59
N SER A 290 13.85 22.83 3.47
CA SER A 290 15.18 22.20 3.44
C SER A 290 15.72 22.13 2.02
N LYS A 291 17.04 22.33 1.85
CA LYS A 291 17.72 22.26 0.54
C LYS A 291 17.60 20.86 -0.07
N GLY A 292 17.48 20.76 -1.39
CA GLY A 292 17.40 19.47 -2.10
C GLY A 292 18.69 18.64 -1.97
N LEU A 293 18.54 17.33 -1.92
CA LEU A 293 19.61 16.34 -1.95
C LEU A 293 20.08 16.09 -3.39
N LYS A 294 21.40 15.97 -3.56
CA LYS A 294 22.02 15.53 -4.82
C LYS A 294 22.41 14.06 -4.75
N MET A 295 22.09 13.30 -5.78
CA MET A 295 22.50 11.90 -5.89
C MET A 295 24.03 11.77 -5.90
N ASN A 296 24.54 10.77 -5.19
CA ASN A 296 25.97 10.49 -5.09
C ASN A 296 26.25 9.00 -5.32
N LEU A 297 27.17 8.70 -6.23
CA LEU A 297 27.49 7.33 -6.63
C LEU A 297 28.04 6.47 -5.48
N LYS A 298 28.94 7.02 -4.65
CA LYS A 298 29.51 6.28 -3.50
C LYS A 298 28.42 5.88 -2.50
N LEU A 299 27.50 6.80 -2.20
CA LEU A 299 26.33 6.49 -1.36
C LEU A 299 25.39 5.47 -2.01
N CYS A 300 25.21 5.51 -3.34
CA CYS A 300 24.40 4.51 -4.04
C CYS A 300 24.98 3.11 -3.92
N ILE A 301 26.30 2.97 -4.05
CA ILE A 301 27.00 1.69 -3.88
C ILE A 301 26.80 1.17 -2.45
N ALA A 302 26.98 2.01 -1.43
CA ALA A 302 26.76 1.64 -0.03
C ALA A 302 25.30 1.24 0.24
N ALA A 303 24.34 2.03 -0.26
CA ALA A 303 22.92 1.75 -0.15
C ALA A 303 22.56 0.42 -0.84
N GLN A 304 23.12 0.15 -2.02
CA GLN A 304 22.88 -1.09 -2.76
C GLN A 304 23.42 -2.32 -2.03
N LYS A 305 24.64 -2.22 -1.47
CA LYS A 305 25.20 -3.29 -0.61
C LYS A 305 24.29 -3.58 0.58
N HIS A 306 23.74 -2.53 1.22
CA HIS A 306 22.81 -2.71 2.34
C HIS A 306 21.48 -3.34 1.91
N ALA A 307 20.89 -2.90 0.80
CA ALA A 307 19.67 -3.50 0.25
C ALA A 307 19.86 -5.00 -0.07
N ASN A 308 20.99 -5.35 -0.70
CA ASN A 308 21.33 -6.74 -1.00
C ASN A 308 21.51 -7.58 0.28
N LYS A 309 22.10 -7.02 1.34
CA LYS A 309 22.22 -7.70 2.64
C LYS A 309 20.85 -8.00 3.25
N ILE A 310 19.93 -7.03 3.24
CA ILE A 310 18.56 -7.23 3.74
C ILE A 310 17.86 -8.32 2.91
N ALA A 311 17.94 -8.26 1.58
CA ALA A 311 17.33 -9.25 0.70
C ALA A 311 17.90 -10.66 0.93
N LYS A 312 19.23 -10.80 1.10
CA LYS A 312 19.89 -12.08 1.36
C LYS A 312 19.54 -12.65 2.73
N THR A 313 19.57 -11.82 3.77
CA THR A 313 19.36 -12.28 5.16
C THR A 313 17.89 -12.38 5.53
N LYS A 314 16.99 -11.79 4.73
CA LYS A 314 15.57 -11.61 5.06
C LYS A 314 15.35 -10.99 6.45
N THR A 315 16.26 -10.09 6.85
CA THR A 315 16.17 -9.37 8.13
C THR A 315 16.46 -7.88 7.95
N LEU A 316 15.64 -7.05 8.57
CA LEU A 316 15.88 -5.62 8.72
C LEU A 316 16.86 -5.42 9.87
N SER A 317 18.08 -4.96 9.57
CA SER A 317 19.12 -4.71 10.55
C SER A 317 20.01 -3.55 10.11
N HIS A 318 20.68 -2.89 11.05
CA HIS A 318 21.68 -1.89 10.71
C HIS A 318 22.84 -2.52 9.91
N ALA A 319 23.33 -1.77 8.92
CA ALA A 319 24.61 -2.05 8.28
C ALA A 319 25.77 -1.54 9.16
N SER A 320 26.98 -2.07 8.95
CA SER A 320 28.18 -1.69 9.72
C SER A 320 28.55 -0.21 9.59
N ASP A 321 28.16 0.42 8.47
CA ASP A 321 28.35 1.83 8.18
C ASP A 321 27.26 2.75 8.79
N TYR A 322 26.42 2.23 9.68
CA TYR A 322 25.32 3.00 10.28
C TYR A 322 25.79 4.24 11.05
N TYR A 323 26.96 4.20 11.67
CA TYR A 323 27.53 5.35 12.39
C TYR A 323 28.09 6.43 11.45
N VAL A 324 28.32 6.10 10.18
CA VAL A 324 28.91 7.01 9.18
C VAL A 324 27.84 7.74 8.37
N PHE A 325 26.77 7.03 7.99
CA PHE A 325 25.72 7.58 7.12
C PHE A 325 24.38 7.72 7.84
N GLY A 326 23.61 8.71 7.41
CA GLY A 326 22.17 8.69 7.65
C GLY A 326 21.54 7.55 6.87
N VAL A 327 20.49 6.92 7.39
CA VAL A 327 19.85 5.78 6.73
C VAL A 327 18.34 5.92 6.82
N THR A 328 17.66 5.74 5.69
CA THR A 328 16.28 5.29 5.69
C THR A 328 16.17 3.99 4.91
N PHE A 329 15.22 3.15 5.26
CA PHE A 329 14.89 2.00 4.46
C PHE A 329 13.43 1.59 4.64
N GLY A 330 12.91 0.84 3.69
CA GLY A 330 11.54 0.39 3.66
C GLY A 330 11.42 -0.89 2.86
N LEU A 331 10.43 -1.69 3.24
CA LEU A 331 9.99 -2.84 2.48
C LEU A 331 8.55 -2.59 2.04
N ALA A 332 8.28 -2.87 0.78
CA ALA A 332 6.94 -2.77 0.22
C ALA A 332 6.70 -3.90 -0.79
N TYR A 333 5.45 -4.29 -0.94
CA TYR A 333 5.02 -5.09 -2.07
C TYR A 333 5.49 -4.43 -3.35
N TYR A 334 6.08 -5.19 -4.26
CA TYR A 334 6.88 -4.63 -5.33
C TYR A 334 6.11 -3.66 -6.23
N ARG A 335 4.81 -3.87 -6.47
CA ARG A 335 3.96 -2.91 -7.20
C ARG A 335 3.64 -1.64 -6.42
N ALA A 336 3.65 -1.72 -5.09
CA ALA A 336 3.45 -0.60 -4.17
C ALA A 336 4.77 0.06 -3.73
N ALA A 337 5.92 -0.33 -4.30
CA ALA A 337 7.22 0.20 -3.90
C ALA A 337 7.33 1.72 -4.02
N SER A 338 6.58 2.33 -4.94
CA SER A 338 6.50 3.80 -5.07
C SER A 338 5.94 4.51 -3.84
N THR A 339 5.34 3.80 -2.88
CA THR A 339 4.77 4.38 -1.66
C THR A 339 5.75 4.48 -0.48
N VAL A 340 6.98 3.96 -0.60
CA VAL A 340 7.92 3.87 0.53
C VAL A 340 8.28 5.23 1.15
N ALA A 341 8.58 6.26 0.35
CA ALA A 341 8.90 7.58 0.90
C ALA A 341 7.66 8.32 1.43
N LEU A 342 6.50 8.12 0.80
CA LEU A 342 5.20 8.52 1.37
C LEU A 342 5.00 7.93 2.77
N LYS A 343 5.33 6.65 2.97
CA LYS A 343 5.24 6.01 4.29
C LYS A 343 6.22 6.58 5.30
N TRP A 344 7.46 6.86 4.91
CA TRP A 344 8.39 7.59 5.77
C TRP A 344 7.85 8.98 6.11
N TYR A 345 7.23 9.68 5.16
CA TYR A 345 6.65 10.99 5.40
C TYR A 345 5.48 10.96 6.41
N GLU A 346 4.65 9.91 6.35
CA GLU A 346 3.54 9.69 7.29
C GLU A 346 3.99 9.51 8.75
N GLU A 347 5.23 9.09 9.01
CA GLU A 347 5.74 9.03 10.40
C GLU A 347 5.78 10.41 11.07
N GLY A 348 5.89 11.49 10.28
CA GLY A 348 5.89 12.87 10.77
C GLY A 348 4.62 13.27 11.51
N GLU A 349 3.53 12.51 11.37
CA GLU A 349 2.31 12.70 12.17
C GLU A 349 2.53 12.45 13.66
N ARG A 350 3.55 11.65 14.02
CA ARG A 350 3.93 11.37 15.41
C ARG A 350 5.07 12.27 15.91
N TYR A 351 5.67 13.07 15.04
CA TYR A 351 6.82 13.89 15.39
C TYR A 351 6.38 15.23 15.98
N ASN A 352 6.85 15.54 17.19
CA ASN A 352 6.63 16.84 17.82
C ASN A 352 7.76 17.81 17.46
N PHE A 353 7.51 18.69 16.50
CA PHE A 353 8.47 19.70 16.04
C PHE A 353 8.88 20.70 17.14
N MET A 354 7.97 21.05 18.06
CA MET A 354 8.28 21.98 19.16
C MET A 354 9.28 21.38 20.15
N ALA A 355 9.14 20.08 20.44
CA ALA A 355 10.05 19.39 21.34
C ALA A 355 11.47 19.27 20.77
N GLY A 356 11.61 19.24 19.43
CA GLY A 356 12.91 19.27 18.75
C GLY A 356 13.85 18.14 19.21
N LYS A 357 13.30 16.94 19.46
CA LYS A 357 14.03 15.77 19.99
C LYS A 357 13.64 14.50 19.26
N LYS A 358 14.44 13.45 19.42
CA LYS A 358 14.15 12.12 18.87
C LYS A 358 12.80 11.59 19.39
N VAL A 359 11.96 11.11 18.47
CA VAL A 359 10.73 10.37 18.79
C VAL A 359 10.85 8.96 18.21
N PRO A 360 10.68 7.88 19.00
CA PRO A 360 10.65 6.52 18.47
C PRO A 360 9.60 6.35 17.37
N GLY A 361 9.98 5.72 16.26
CA GLY A 361 9.08 5.50 15.12
C GLY A 361 8.94 6.70 14.17
N THR A 362 9.85 7.68 14.22
CA THR A 362 9.89 8.82 13.30
C THR A 362 11.25 9.01 12.63
N GLN A 363 12.15 8.02 12.78
CA GLN A 363 13.54 8.15 12.35
C GLN A 363 13.68 8.26 10.83
N MET A 364 12.77 7.65 10.06
CA MET A 364 12.82 7.73 8.61
C MET A 364 12.38 9.11 8.15
N PHE A 365 11.29 9.63 8.73
CA PHE A 365 10.83 11.00 8.52
C PHE A 365 11.93 12.03 8.82
N THR A 366 12.50 11.99 10.03
CA THR A 366 13.48 12.99 10.45
C THR A 366 14.77 12.92 9.64
N GLN A 367 15.23 11.71 9.26
CA GLN A 367 16.42 11.58 8.41
C GLN A 367 16.18 12.09 6.99
N MET A 368 15.01 11.79 6.40
CA MET A 368 14.65 12.23 5.06
C MET A 368 14.64 13.77 4.96
N LEU A 369 14.14 14.43 6.01
CA LEU A 369 14.05 15.88 6.08
C LEU A 369 15.29 16.59 6.64
N TRP A 370 16.28 15.84 7.14
CA TRP A 370 17.43 16.41 7.85
C TRP A 370 18.15 17.48 7.03
N ASN A 371 18.03 18.75 7.42
CA ASN A 371 18.48 19.90 6.61
C ASN A 371 19.97 19.85 6.27
N LYS A 372 20.84 19.50 7.22
CA LYS A 372 22.29 19.37 6.99
C LYS A 372 22.68 18.27 6.00
N SER A 373 21.82 17.27 5.76
CA SER A 373 22.10 16.26 4.74
C SER A 373 22.02 16.91 3.35
N ILE A 374 23.04 16.69 2.51
CA ILE A 374 23.11 17.29 1.16
C ILE A 374 23.27 16.27 0.03
N ARG A 375 23.67 15.04 0.36
CA ARG A 375 23.83 13.94 -0.59
C ARG A 375 22.95 12.75 -0.24
N LEU A 376 22.46 12.09 -1.29
CA LEU A 376 21.63 10.89 -1.22
C LEU A 376 22.24 9.77 -2.08
N GLY A 377 22.13 8.54 -1.62
CA GLY A 377 22.32 7.36 -2.46
C GLY A 377 21.21 6.37 -2.25
N VAL A 378 20.77 5.70 -3.32
CA VAL A 378 19.62 4.79 -3.30
C VAL A 378 20.03 3.40 -3.79
N GLY A 379 19.73 2.40 -2.96
CA GLY A 379 19.90 0.98 -3.23
C GLY A 379 18.56 0.28 -3.26
N ILE A 380 18.38 -0.65 -4.19
CA ILE A 380 17.12 -1.36 -4.39
C ILE A 380 17.43 -2.83 -4.60
N ALA A 381 16.82 -3.71 -3.81
CA ALA A 381 16.92 -5.15 -3.99
C ALA A 381 15.53 -5.77 -4.01
N MET A 382 15.35 -6.80 -4.83
CA MET A 382 14.14 -7.61 -4.81
C MET A 382 14.34 -8.78 -3.87
N VAL A 383 13.33 -9.06 -3.06
CA VAL A 383 13.23 -10.28 -2.25
C VAL A 383 11.84 -10.84 -2.48
N GLU A 384 11.77 -11.92 -3.27
CA GLU A 384 10.52 -12.58 -3.64
C GLU A 384 9.53 -11.64 -4.37
N ASN A 385 8.44 -11.24 -3.71
CA ASN A 385 7.42 -10.31 -4.19
C ASN A 385 7.55 -8.91 -3.53
N MET A 386 8.61 -8.67 -2.79
CA MET A 386 8.86 -7.40 -2.11
C MET A 386 10.07 -6.69 -2.72
N ILE A 387 10.03 -5.37 -2.63
CA ILE A 387 11.18 -4.52 -2.90
C ILE A 387 11.68 -3.93 -1.59
N VAL A 388 12.98 -4.11 -1.35
CA VAL A 388 13.75 -3.42 -0.32
C VAL A 388 14.30 -2.14 -0.93
N VAL A 389 13.96 -1.00 -0.35
CA VAL A 389 14.54 0.30 -0.70
C VAL A 389 15.39 0.78 0.46
N VAL A 390 16.64 1.12 0.20
CA VAL A 390 17.56 1.72 1.16
C VAL A 390 18.05 3.06 0.62
N CYS A 391 17.98 4.10 1.45
CA CYS A 391 18.61 5.39 1.19
C CYS A 391 19.73 5.64 2.19
N LYS A 392 20.88 6.11 1.70
CA LYS A 392 22.03 6.57 2.49
C LYS A 392 22.17 8.08 2.33
N TYR A 393 22.39 8.78 3.43
CA TYR A 393 22.45 10.24 3.50
C TYR A 393 23.80 10.70 4.01
N TRP A 394 24.31 11.80 3.46
CA TRP A 394 25.52 12.45 3.97
C TRP A 394 25.40 13.99 3.95
N PRO A 395 25.86 14.69 5.00
CA PRO A 395 26.21 14.20 6.33
C PRO A 395 25.10 13.37 7.01
N LYS A 396 25.46 12.57 8.02
CA LYS A 396 24.50 11.76 8.80
C LYS A 396 23.52 12.66 9.54
N GLY A 397 22.24 12.27 9.52
CA GLY A 397 21.20 12.91 10.31
C GLY A 397 20.83 12.12 11.57
N ASN A 398 19.74 12.54 12.21
CA ASN A 398 19.26 11.96 13.47
C ASN A 398 20.34 11.99 14.59
N LEU A 399 21.10 13.08 14.64
CA LEU A 399 22.07 13.32 15.71
C LEU A 399 21.35 13.92 16.92
N GLU A 400 21.66 13.42 18.12
CA GLU A 400 21.08 13.90 19.37
C GLU A 400 21.39 15.40 19.56
N GLY A 401 20.43 16.16 20.11
CA GLY A 401 20.57 17.62 20.28
C GLY A 401 20.47 18.47 19.01
N GLU A 402 20.45 17.88 17.81
CA GLU A 402 20.51 18.63 16.55
C GLU A 402 19.17 18.67 15.78
N TYR A 403 18.10 18.06 16.30
CA TYR A 403 16.81 17.93 15.62
C TYR A 403 16.14 19.27 15.31
N LYS A 404 16.08 20.22 16.27
CA LYS A 404 15.45 21.54 16.07
C LYS A 404 16.07 22.34 14.92
N LYS A 405 17.39 22.19 14.69
CA LYS A 405 18.14 22.85 13.60
C LYS A 405 17.98 22.16 12.24
N ASN A 406 17.39 20.96 12.20
CA ASN A 406 17.40 20.10 11.01
C ASN A 406 16.03 19.59 10.57
N VAL A 407 15.01 19.61 11.43
CA VAL A 407 13.66 19.14 11.11
C VAL A 407 12.68 20.28 11.32
N PHE A 408 12.46 21.04 10.26
CA PHE A 408 11.65 22.25 10.28
C PHE A 408 10.16 21.95 10.16
N PHE A 409 9.32 22.90 10.60
CA PHE A 409 7.90 22.87 10.33
C PHE A 409 7.62 22.95 8.82
N PRO A 410 6.53 22.36 8.32
CA PRO A 410 6.06 22.65 6.97
C PRO A 410 5.83 24.15 6.78
N LEU A 411 6.30 24.73 5.69
CA LEU A 411 6.22 26.17 5.41
C LEU A 411 4.77 26.68 5.41
N ASN A 412 3.81 25.87 4.95
CA ASN A 412 2.40 26.24 4.93
C ASN A 412 1.79 26.39 6.33
N LYS A 413 2.33 25.70 7.35
CA LYS A 413 1.88 25.88 8.74
C LYS A 413 2.32 27.23 9.29
N LEU A 414 3.57 27.62 9.01
CA LEU A 414 4.09 28.92 9.43
C LEU A 414 3.23 30.06 8.86
N LEU A 415 2.82 29.97 7.58
CA LEU A 415 1.95 30.98 6.96
C LEU A 415 0.53 31.05 7.56
N ALA A 416 0.05 29.97 8.18
CA ALA A 416 -1.27 29.95 8.82
C ALA A 416 -1.25 30.58 10.22
N ASP A 417 -0.12 30.53 10.92
CA ASP A 417 0.03 31.13 12.25
C ASP A 417 0.28 32.66 12.17
N PHE A 418 0.55 33.21 10.96
CA PHE A 418 0.74 34.65 10.71
C PHE A 418 -0.46 35.33 10.01
N LYS A 419 -1.59 34.62 9.81
CA LYS A 419 -2.85 35.19 9.32
C LYS A 419 -3.88 35.11 10.43
#